data_AF-A0A7T1KMV8-F1
#
_entry.id   AF-A0A7T1KMV8-F1
#
_cell.length_a   1.000
_cell.length_b   1.000
_cell.length_c   1.000
_cell.angle_alpha   90.00
_cell.angle_beta   90.00
_cell.angle_gamma   90.00
#
_symmetry.space_group_name_H-M   'P 1'
#
loop_
_entity.id
_entity.type
_entity.pdbx_description
1 polymer ?
#
loop_
_entity_poly.entity_id
_entity_poly.type
_entity_poly.pdbx_seq_one_letter_code
_entity_poly.pdbx_strand_id
1 'polypeptide(L)'
;MHSVHMSSFRVLTKQRSRKSYKLGELNGDNKLSAYEITKKILQSKVNIPLEDQDSKLIVSIPTGNLTFDDSKRIIYGYVNAGRYGENYTVRQKTLSSTNHKKVTHDEVTEKKRYIFIYLPDSLDTGIFAFHETSRLNARTPIKSTVELGFKAHNPSLEARIQPLLHKDIPQTIKDSPVIEIKAIGYKTSKDTADAMRLIGDRMTADFVIKNKGYSMGYINDYLGKSPSQNKLIDILEPNSDKIKITAQVNGKNKIYDLRNIIAKGVSVTLDDASLNINPITNEPNQADLHNCVKEEINDYICEIYGKGYCI
;
A
#
# COMPACT_ATOMS: atom_id res chain seq x y z
N MET A 1 -3.42 -0.52 12.53
CA MET A 1 -2.86 0.47 11.59
C MET A 1 -2.78 -0.09 10.19
N HIS A 2 -3.73 0.35 9.39
CA HIS A 2 -3.97 -0.06 8.02
C HIS A 2 -3.38 0.99 7.08
N SER A 3 -2.77 0.56 5.98
CA SER A 3 -2.25 1.46 4.96
C SER A 3 -2.50 0.92 3.57
N VAL A 4 -2.52 1.80 2.58
CA VAL A 4 -2.68 1.44 1.17
C VAL A 4 -1.48 1.93 0.39
N HIS A 5 -0.82 1.00 -0.28
CA HIS A 5 0.26 1.30 -1.21
C HIS A 5 -0.27 1.36 -2.62
N MET A 6 -0.06 2.48 -3.31
CA MET A 6 -0.54 2.67 -4.68
C MET A 6 0.61 2.56 -5.69
N SER A 7 0.33 1.88 -6.80
CA SER A 7 1.25 1.68 -7.92
C SER A 7 0.55 2.04 -9.23
N SER A 8 1.27 2.73 -10.13
CA SER A 8 0.81 2.92 -11.51
C SER A 8 0.99 1.64 -12.29
N PHE A 9 0.02 1.35 -13.14
CA PHE A 9 0.08 0.32 -14.17
C PHE A 9 0.12 0.98 -15.53
N ARG A 10 1.08 0.60 -16.36
CA ARG A 10 1.20 1.06 -17.75
C ARG A 10 1.59 -0.09 -18.67
N VAL A 11 1.10 -0.07 -19.90
CA VAL A 11 1.58 -0.96 -20.97
C VAL A 11 2.40 -0.12 -21.94
N LEU A 12 3.70 -0.38 -22.05
CA LEU A 12 4.61 0.42 -22.83
C LEU A 12 4.47 0.12 -24.33
N THR A 13 4.65 1.14 -25.18
CA THR A 13 4.62 0.96 -26.63
C THR A 13 5.79 0.14 -27.18
N LYS A 14 6.88 0.09 -26.42
CA LYS A 14 8.06 -0.77 -26.63
C LYS A 14 8.85 -0.85 -25.33
N GLN A 15 9.79 -1.79 -25.27
CA GLN A 15 10.68 -1.92 -24.11
C GLN A 15 11.38 -0.59 -23.81
N ARG A 16 11.36 -0.17 -22.53
CA ARG A 16 11.92 1.12 -22.05
C ARG A 16 11.30 2.39 -22.65
N SER A 17 10.13 2.30 -23.30
CA SER A 17 9.42 3.48 -23.80
C SER A 17 8.96 4.38 -22.67
N ARG A 18 8.98 5.70 -22.92
CA ARG A 18 8.29 6.68 -22.06
C ARG A 18 6.81 6.83 -22.40
N LYS A 19 6.38 6.31 -23.54
CA LYS A 19 4.98 6.32 -24.01
C LYS A 19 4.31 4.99 -23.70
N SER A 20 3.03 5.06 -23.39
CA SER A 20 2.19 3.91 -23.08
C SER A 20 0.97 3.88 -24.00
N TYR A 21 0.42 2.69 -24.21
CA TYR A 21 -0.87 2.53 -24.89
C TYR A 21 -2.01 3.01 -23.99
N LYS A 22 -3.12 3.41 -24.60
CA LYS A 22 -4.40 3.48 -23.88
C LYS A 22 -4.76 2.07 -23.43
N LEU A 23 -5.26 1.94 -22.21
CA LEU A 23 -5.52 0.64 -21.60
C LEU A 23 -6.66 -0.11 -22.29
N GLY A 24 -7.55 0.56 -23.02
CA GLY A 24 -8.61 -0.06 -23.82
C GLY A 24 -8.21 -0.42 -25.25
N GLU A 25 -7.01 -0.02 -25.69
CA GLU A 25 -6.55 -0.17 -27.08
C GLU A 25 -5.05 -0.50 -27.10
N LEU A 26 -4.73 -1.69 -26.61
CA LEU A 26 -3.34 -2.15 -26.54
C LEU A 26 -2.85 -2.54 -27.92
N ASN A 27 -1.63 -2.11 -28.25
CA ASN A 27 -1.02 -2.37 -29.57
C ASN A 27 -1.87 -1.88 -30.76
N GLY A 28 -2.70 -0.85 -30.55
CA GLY A 28 -3.60 -0.31 -31.58
C GLY A 28 -4.80 -1.20 -31.91
N ASP A 29 -5.10 -2.21 -31.07
CA ASP A 29 -6.27 -3.07 -31.21
C ASP A 29 -7.30 -2.75 -30.13
N ASN A 30 -8.48 -2.25 -30.55
CA ASN A 30 -9.58 -1.90 -29.66
C ASN A 30 -10.31 -3.10 -29.04
N LYS A 31 -9.95 -4.32 -29.43
CA LYS A 31 -10.41 -5.56 -28.79
C LYS A 31 -9.46 -6.03 -27.69
N LEU A 32 -8.27 -5.43 -27.60
CA LEU A 32 -7.22 -5.81 -26.68
C LEU A 32 -7.13 -4.79 -25.54
N SER A 33 -7.75 -5.08 -24.40
CA SER A 33 -7.69 -4.21 -23.22
C SER A 33 -6.85 -4.80 -22.08
N ALA A 34 -6.21 -3.92 -21.32
CA ALA A 34 -5.43 -4.27 -20.14
C ALA A 34 -6.31 -4.89 -19.06
N TYR A 35 -7.57 -4.44 -18.94
CA TYR A 35 -8.52 -5.00 -18.00
C TYR A 35 -8.79 -6.48 -18.29
N GLU A 36 -9.13 -6.82 -19.54
CA GLU A 36 -9.47 -8.20 -19.92
C GLU A 36 -8.25 -9.13 -19.78
N ILE A 37 -7.05 -8.66 -20.13
CA ILE A 37 -5.82 -9.44 -19.95
C ILE A 37 -5.53 -9.66 -18.46
N THR A 38 -5.57 -8.61 -17.63
CA THR A 38 -5.36 -8.75 -16.17
C THR A 38 -6.39 -9.66 -15.54
N LYS A 39 -7.67 -9.54 -15.92
CA LYS A 39 -8.76 -10.41 -15.47
C LYS A 39 -8.45 -11.87 -15.77
N LYS A 40 -8.11 -12.20 -17.02
CA LYS A 40 -7.73 -13.57 -17.43
C LYS A 40 -6.51 -14.10 -16.66
N ILE A 41 -5.48 -13.26 -16.47
CA ILE A 41 -4.29 -13.63 -15.69
C ILE A 41 -4.71 -14.01 -14.27
N LEU A 42 -5.44 -13.15 -13.55
CA LEU A 42 -5.81 -13.40 -12.16
C LEU A 42 -6.75 -14.61 -12.04
N GLN A 43 -7.70 -14.77 -12.96
CA GLN A 43 -8.58 -15.94 -13.01
C GLN A 43 -7.81 -17.24 -13.22
N SER A 44 -6.80 -17.25 -14.10
CA SER A 44 -5.93 -18.41 -14.32
C SER A 44 -5.07 -18.79 -13.11
N LYS A 45 -4.98 -17.91 -12.10
CA LYS A 45 -4.19 -18.09 -10.89
C LYS A 45 -5.03 -18.34 -9.64
N VAL A 46 -6.35 -18.49 -9.79
CA VAL A 46 -7.23 -18.88 -8.70
C VAL A 46 -6.78 -20.24 -8.14
N ASN A 47 -6.61 -20.32 -6.81
CA ASN A 47 -6.08 -21.46 -6.07
C ASN A 47 -4.67 -21.91 -6.45
N ILE A 48 -3.93 -21.11 -7.21
CA ILE A 48 -2.52 -21.36 -7.53
C ILE A 48 -1.67 -20.39 -6.69
N PRO A 49 -0.72 -20.89 -5.88
CA PRO A 49 0.19 -20.04 -5.15
C PRO A 49 1.02 -19.13 -6.07
N LEU A 50 1.11 -17.86 -5.69
CA LEU A 50 1.96 -16.86 -6.31
C LEU A 50 3.11 -16.58 -5.36
N GLU A 51 4.32 -16.93 -5.77
CA GLU A 51 5.49 -16.85 -4.90
C GLU A 51 6.45 -15.73 -5.35
N ASP A 52 7.04 -15.08 -4.36
CA ASP A 52 8.23 -14.25 -4.49
C ASP A 52 9.33 -14.85 -3.61
N GLN A 53 10.26 -15.56 -4.24
CA GLN A 53 11.27 -16.36 -3.55
C GLN A 53 12.23 -15.48 -2.72
N ASP A 54 12.58 -14.30 -3.24
CA ASP A 54 13.51 -13.38 -2.58
C ASP A 54 12.99 -12.89 -1.23
N SER A 55 11.72 -12.50 -1.17
CA SER A 55 11.10 -12.03 0.07
C SER A 55 10.35 -13.12 0.84
N LYS A 56 10.37 -14.36 0.33
CA LYS A 56 9.61 -15.53 0.81
C LYS A 56 8.13 -15.22 1.02
N LEU A 57 7.57 -14.38 0.16
CA LEU A 57 6.15 -14.06 0.17
C LEU A 57 5.39 -15.05 -0.69
N ILE A 58 4.26 -15.51 -0.18
CA ILE A 58 3.30 -16.33 -0.93
C ILE A 58 1.95 -15.64 -0.90
N VAL A 59 1.26 -15.65 -2.03
CA VAL A 59 -0.09 -15.12 -2.16
C VAL A 59 -0.96 -16.18 -2.82
N SER A 60 -2.12 -16.46 -2.25
CA SER A 60 -3.14 -17.29 -2.87
C SER A 60 -4.38 -16.45 -3.16
N ILE A 61 -5.05 -16.77 -4.27
CA ILE A 61 -6.31 -16.13 -4.69
C ILE A 61 -7.42 -17.18 -4.53
N PRO A 62 -8.17 -17.18 -3.42
CA PRO A 62 -9.24 -18.15 -3.23
C PRO A 62 -10.37 -17.94 -4.24
N THR A 63 -11.05 -19.03 -4.63
CA THR A 63 -12.25 -18.96 -5.48
C THR A 63 -13.29 -18.02 -4.88
N GLY A 64 -13.82 -17.10 -5.69
CA GLY A 64 -14.90 -16.20 -5.30
C GLY A 64 -14.49 -14.99 -4.47
N ASN A 65 -13.20 -14.84 -4.10
CA ASN A 65 -12.76 -13.71 -3.27
C ASN A 65 -12.43 -12.43 -4.05
N LEU A 66 -12.32 -12.51 -5.38
CA LEU A 66 -12.17 -11.35 -6.26
C LEU A 66 -13.47 -11.06 -7.00
N THR A 67 -13.89 -9.81 -6.97
CA THR A 67 -14.98 -9.25 -7.76
C THR A 67 -14.39 -8.57 -9.00
N PHE A 68 -14.99 -8.85 -10.16
CA PHE A 68 -14.64 -8.26 -11.44
C PHE A 68 -15.81 -7.39 -11.89
N ASP A 69 -15.70 -6.07 -11.72
CA ASP A 69 -16.68 -5.10 -12.21
C ASP A 69 -16.29 -4.70 -13.63
N ASP A 70 -16.86 -5.41 -14.61
CA ASP A 70 -16.59 -5.21 -16.03
C ASP A 70 -17.02 -3.82 -16.51
N SER A 71 -18.08 -3.25 -15.90
CA SER A 71 -18.63 -1.95 -16.29
C SER A 71 -17.71 -0.80 -15.90
N LYS A 72 -17.08 -0.89 -14.72
CA LYS A 72 -16.17 0.13 -14.21
C LYS A 72 -14.69 -0.19 -14.46
N ARG A 73 -14.40 -1.35 -15.07
CA ARG A 73 -13.04 -1.86 -15.26
C ARG A 73 -12.26 -1.96 -13.94
N ILE A 74 -12.93 -2.44 -12.89
CA ILE A 74 -12.35 -2.63 -11.55
C ILE A 74 -12.21 -4.11 -11.23
N ILE A 75 -11.11 -4.49 -10.58
CA ILE A 75 -10.96 -5.79 -9.93
C ILE A 75 -10.62 -5.54 -8.47
N TYR A 76 -11.38 -6.10 -7.54
CA TYR A 76 -11.14 -5.87 -6.12
C TYR A 76 -11.55 -7.06 -5.26
N GLY A 77 -11.00 -7.13 -4.05
CA GLY A 77 -11.34 -8.18 -3.10
C GLY A 77 -10.16 -8.61 -2.26
N TYR A 78 -10.29 -9.76 -1.59
CA TYR A 78 -9.24 -10.27 -0.70
C TYR A 78 -8.42 -11.36 -1.38
N VAL A 79 -7.11 -11.27 -1.21
CA VAL A 79 -6.19 -12.38 -1.42
C VAL A 79 -5.63 -12.79 -0.07
N ASN A 80 -5.11 -13.99 0.02
CA ASN A 80 -4.42 -14.46 1.21
C ASN A 80 -2.93 -14.27 1.00
N ALA A 81 -2.24 -13.62 1.94
CA ALA A 81 -0.80 -13.44 1.89
C ALA A 81 -0.14 -14.05 3.11
N GLY A 82 1.06 -14.61 2.95
CA GLY A 82 1.84 -15.15 4.05
C GLY A 82 3.34 -15.10 3.77
N ARG A 83 4.14 -15.48 4.77
CA ARG A 83 5.58 -15.68 4.64
C ARG A 83 5.92 -17.11 5.03
N TYR A 84 6.79 -17.73 4.26
CA TYR A 84 7.35 -19.05 4.58
C TYR A 84 8.81 -18.92 5.02
N GLY A 85 9.36 -20.04 5.50
CA GLY A 85 10.77 -20.16 5.84
C GLY A 85 11.14 -19.75 7.26
N GLU A 86 10.14 -19.56 8.14
CA GLU A 86 10.32 -19.34 9.57
C GLU A 86 9.66 -20.48 10.36
N ASN A 87 10.39 -21.05 11.32
CA ASN A 87 9.83 -22.06 12.22
C ASN A 87 9.25 -21.36 13.45
N TYR A 88 7.97 -21.59 13.73
CA TYR A 88 7.32 -21.07 14.93
C TYR A 88 6.28 -22.04 15.47
N THR A 89 5.83 -21.73 16.68
CA THR A 89 4.94 -22.60 17.44
C THR A 89 3.65 -21.82 17.73
N VAL A 90 2.52 -22.34 17.25
CA VAL A 90 1.19 -21.74 17.45
C VAL A 90 0.53 -22.41 18.64
N ARG A 91 0.23 -21.61 19.68
CA ARG A 91 -0.52 -22.05 20.86
C ARG A 91 -2.01 -21.77 20.66
N GLN A 92 -2.86 -22.76 20.94
CA GLN A 92 -4.30 -22.54 20.98
C GLN A 92 -4.70 -21.94 22.34
N LYS A 93 -5.36 -20.78 22.33
CA LYS A 93 -5.74 -20.03 23.53
C LYS A 93 -6.74 -20.77 24.42
N THR A 94 -7.62 -21.56 23.82
CA THR A 94 -8.76 -22.24 24.48
C THR A 94 -8.43 -23.62 25.05
N LEU A 95 -7.28 -24.20 24.67
CA LEU A 95 -6.84 -25.46 25.24
C LEU A 95 -6.02 -25.20 26.50
N SER A 96 -6.40 -25.84 27.61
CA SER A 96 -5.59 -25.92 28.83
C SER A 96 -4.34 -26.80 28.66
N SER A 97 -4.25 -27.56 27.57
CA SER A 97 -3.09 -28.39 27.25
C SER A 97 -1.95 -27.59 26.62
N THR A 98 -0.73 -28.04 26.86
CA THR A 98 0.52 -27.53 26.24
C THR A 98 0.67 -27.96 24.78
N ASN A 99 -0.41 -28.35 24.10
CA ASN A 99 -0.36 -28.76 22.71
C ASN A 99 -0.17 -27.53 21.83
N HIS A 100 0.95 -27.50 21.13
CA HIS A 100 1.26 -26.46 20.17
C HIS A 100 1.34 -27.06 18.77
N LYS A 101 0.77 -26.37 17.77
CA LYS A 101 1.09 -26.69 16.37
C LYS A 101 2.48 -26.14 16.07
N LYS A 102 3.42 -27.00 15.70
CA LYS A 102 4.68 -26.56 15.10
C LYS A 102 4.40 -26.24 13.64
N VAL A 103 4.62 -24.98 13.26
CA VAL A 103 4.65 -24.59 11.85
C VAL A 103 6.06 -24.82 11.34
N THR A 104 6.18 -25.68 10.34
CA THR A 104 7.48 -26.02 9.71
C THR A 104 7.86 -25.01 8.64
N HIS A 105 9.08 -25.12 8.12
CA HIS A 105 9.64 -24.21 7.12
C HIS A 105 8.74 -23.98 5.89
N ASP A 106 8.01 -25.02 5.48
CA ASP A 106 7.18 -25.05 4.27
C ASP A 106 5.71 -24.72 4.57
N GLU A 107 5.32 -24.63 5.84
CA GLU A 107 3.96 -24.26 6.22
C GLU A 107 3.82 -22.74 6.37
N VAL A 108 2.68 -22.21 5.92
CA VAL A 108 2.43 -20.77 5.92
C VAL A 108 1.15 -20.44 6.68
N THR A 109 1.23 -19.45 7.56
CA THR A 109 0.03 -18.79 8.09
C THR A 109 -0.31 -17.62 7.18
N GLU A 110 -1.43 -17.73 6.48
CA GLU A 110 -1.93 -16.68 5.61
C GLU A 110 -2.82 -15.69 6.36
N LYS A 111 -2.86 -14.44 5.88
CA LYS A 111 -3.77 -13.40 6.33
C LYS A 111 -4.42 -12.73 5.13
N LYS A 112 -5.68 -12.33 5.27
CA LYS A 112 -6.42 -11.61 4.23
C LYS A 112 -5.77 -10.25 3.94
N ARG A 113 -5.54 -9.96 2.67
CA ARG A 113 -5.03 -8.68 2.17
C ARG A 113 -5.90 -8.21 1.03
N TYR A 114 -6.42 -7.01 1.18
CA TYR A 114 -7.29 -6.42 0.18
C TYR A 114 -6.46 -5.88 -0.99
N ILE A 115 -6.95 -6.08 -2.21
CA ILE A 115 -6.40 -5.47 -3.42
C ILE A 115 -7.51 -4.73 -4.15
N PHE A 116 -7.14 -3.67 -4.85
CA PHE A 116 -8.01 -2.93 -5.74
C PHE A 116 -7.23 -2.53 -6.99
N ILE A 117 -7.78 -2.82 -8.15
CA ILE A 117 -7.16 -2.59 -9.45
C ILE A 117 -8.16 -1.83 -10.31
N TYR A 118 -7.74 -0.71 -10.87
CA TYR A 118 -8.53 0.11 -11.80
C TYR A 118 -7.78 0.27 -13.11
N LEU A 119 -8.42 -0.17 -14.21
CA LEU A 119 -7.82 -0.22 -15.56
C LEU A 119 -8.79 0.37 -16.60
N PRO A 120 -9.01 1.70 -16.60
CA PRO A 120 -10.00 2.34 -17.47
C PRO A 120 -9.53 2.41 -18.92
N ASP A 121 -10.44 2.12 -19.85
CA ASP A 121 -10.12 2.04 -21.29
C ASP A 121 -9.60 3.37 -21.88
N SER A 122 -10.08 4.50 -21.35
CA SER A 122 -9.77 5.83 -21.87
C SER A 122 -8.40 6.39 -21.49
N LEU A 123 -7.74 5.84 -20.48
CA LEU A 123 -6.48 6.34 -19.95
C LEU A 123 -5.30 5.47 -20.38
N ASP A 124 -4.08 6.00 -20.25
CA ASP A 124 -2.83 5.28 -20.48
C ASP A 124 -2.18 4.73 -19.20
N THR A 125 -2.75 5.09 -18.03
CA THR A 125 -2.29 4.65 -16.72
C THR A 125 -3.47 4.13 -15.91
N GLY A 126 -3.27 2.97 -15.29
CA GLY A 126 -4.18 2.39 -14.31
C GLY A 126 -3.56 2.40 -12.92
N ILE A 127 -4.35 2.01 -11.92
CA ILE A 127 -3.92 2.03 -10.51
C ILE A 127 -4.08 0.65 -9.90
N PHE A 128 -3.02 0.18 -9.24
CA PHE A 128 -3.04 -0.97 -8.36
C PHE A 128 -2.85 -0.47 -6.93
N ALA A 129 -3.82 -0.71 -6.08
CA ALA A 129 -3.79 -0.40 -4.66
C ALA A 129 -3.72 -1.70 -3.85
N PHE A 130 -2.74 -1.76 -2.95
CA PHE A 130 -2.48 -2.91 -2.09
C PHE A 130 -2.66 -2.50 -0.64
N HIS A 131 -3.61 -3.13 0.04
CA HIS A 131 -3.76 -2.97 1.48
C HIS A 131 -2.62 -3.69 2.20
N GLU A 132 -2.00 -2.99 3.14
CA GLU A 132 -0.92 -3.49 3.97
C GLU A 132 -1.26 -3.33 5.44
N THR A 133 -1.00 -4.40 6.19
CA THR A 133 -1.00 -4.42 7.66
C THR A 133 0.12 -5.32 8.14
N SER A 134 0.76 -4.94 9.25
CA SER A 134 1.80 -5.75 9.91
C SER A 134 2.96 -6.17 8.99
N ARG A 135 3.40 -5.29 8.07
CA ARG A 135 4.50 -5.54 7.11
C ARG A 135 4.28 -6.72 6.15
N LEU A 136 3.01 -7.08 5.95
CA LEU A 136 2.58 -8.14 5.05
C LEU A 136 1.61 -7.54 4.04
N ASN A 137 1.89 -7.76 2.76
CA ASN A 137 1.06 -7.30 1.64
C ASN A 137 1.17 -8.33 0.49
N ALA A 138 0.30 -8.19 -0.51
CA ALA A 138 0.27 -9.07 -1.67
C ALA A 138 1.00 -8.48 -2.89
N ARG A 139 1.72 -7.38 -2.71
CA ARG A 139 2.15 -6.50 -3.80
C ARG A 139 3.11 -7.19 -4.77
N THR A 140 4.22 -7.73 -4.25
CA THR A 140 5.28 -8.27 -5.10
C THR A 140 4.82 -9.49 -5.91
N PRO A 141 4.18 -10.51 -5.29
CA PRO A 141 3.73 -11.68 -6.06
C PRO A 141 2.67 -11.33 -7.11
N ILE A 142 1.68 -10.49 -6.77
CA ILE A 142 0.64 -10.07 -7.73
C ILE A 142 1.25 -9.27 -8.87
N LYS A 143 2.13 -8.31 -8.57
CA LYS A 143 2.83 -7.52 -9.58
C LYS A 143 3.59 -8.41 -10.56
N SER A 144 4.44 -9.30 -10.05
CA SER A 144 5.29 -10.15 -10.88
C SER A 144 4.45 -11.05 -11.78
N THR A 145 3.38 -11.63 -11.21
CA THR A 145 2.43 -12.48 -11.93
C THR A 145 1.76 -11.75 -13.09
N VAL A 146 1.29 -10.52 -12.86
CA VAL A 146 0.65 -9.71 -13.91
C VAL A 146 1.67 -9.32 -14.99
N GLU A 147 2.84 -8.79 -14.62
CA GLU A 147 3.87 -8.39 -15.59
C GLU A 147 4.33 -9.58 -16.46
N LEU A 148 4.55 -10.76 -15.86
CA LEU A 148 4.89 -11.98 -16.57
C LEU A 148 3.75 -12.47 -17.46
N GLY A 149 2.50 -12.34 -17.02
CA GLY A 149 1.32 -12.70 -17.81
C GLY A 149 1.17 -11.85 -19.08
N PHE A 150 1.41 -10.53 -19.00
CA PHE A 150 1.43 -9.67 -20.18
C PHE A 150 2.61 -10.00 -21.12
N LYS A 151 3.78 -10.32 -20.57
CA LYS A 151 4.93 -10.74 -21.37
C LYS A 151 4.67 -12.06 -22.11
N ALA A 152 3.94 -12.99 -21.49
CA ALA A 152 3.58 -14.28 -22.06
C ALA A 152 2.35 -14.22 -23.00
N HIS A 153 1.64 -13.10 -23.05
CA HIS A 153 0.52 -12.89 -23.97
C HIS A 153 0.98 -12.89 -25.43
N ASN A 154 0.06 -13.14 -26.37
CA ASN A 154 0.31 -13.02 -27.82
C ASN A 154 -0.66 -12.01 -28.45
N PRO A 155 -0.18 -10.84 -28.94
CA PRO A 155 1.21 -10.40 -28.97
C PRO A 155 1.77 -10.13 -27.56
N SER A 156 3.09 -10.26 -27.41
CA SER A 156 3.78 -9.97 -26.15
C SER A 156 3.70 -8.49 -25.81
N LEU A 157 3.35 -8.17 -24.58
CA LEU A 157 3.13 -6.80 -24.11
C LEU A 157 4.02 -6.49 -22.90
N GLU A 158 4.59 -5.30 -22.89
CA GLU A 158 5.47 -4.84 -21.82
C GLU A 158 4.65 -4.05 -20.77
N ALA A 159 4.01 -4.78 -19.86
CA ALA A 159 3.34 -4.18 -18.70
C ALA A 159 4.36 -3.80 -17.61
N ARG A 160 4.10 -2.68 -16.93
CA ARG A 160 4.90 -2.18 -15.81
C ARG A 160 3.99 -1.72 -14.69
N ILE A 161 4.20 -2.31 -13.51
CA ILE A 161 3.60 -1.89 -12.25
C ILE A 161 4.68 -1.25 -11.40
N GLN A 162 4.62 0.06 -11.23
CA GLN A 162 5.64 0.82 -10.49
C GLN A 162 5.01 1.54 -9.31
N PRO A 163 5.70 1.63 -8.15
CA PRO A 163 5.24 2.52 -7.09
C PRO A 163 5.04 3.92 -7.64
N LEU A 164 3.99 4.60 -7.19
CA LEU A 164 3.82 6.03 -7.45
C LEU A 164 4.87 6.78 -6.64
N LEU A 165 5.98 7.16 -7.26
CA LEU A 165 7.14 7.75 -6.58
C LEU A 165 6.87 9.20 -6.19
N HIS A 166 7.68 9.75 -5.26
CA HIS A 166 7.56 11.13 -4.77
C HIS A 166 7.54 12.20 -5.88
N LYS A 167 8.30 12.00 -6.97
CA LYS A 167 8.32 12.92 -8.13
C LYS A 167 6.95 12.99 -8.81
N ASP A 168 6.20 11.89 -8.75
CA ASP A 168 4.87 11.70 -9.31
C ASP A 168 3.75 11.92 -8.26
N ILE A 169 4.09 12.48 -7.08
CA ILE A 169 3.08 12.99 -6.15
C ILE A 169 2.45 14.25 -6.76
N PRO A 170 1.11 14.28 -6.86
CA PRO A 170 0.35 15.45 -7.27
C PRO A 170 0.76 16.73 -6.56
N GLN A 171 0.80 17.84 -7.31
CA GLN A 171 1.23 19.13 -6.77
C GLN A 171 0.33 19.61 -5.63
N THR A 172 -0.97 19.31 -5.69
CA THR A 172 -1.94 19.56 -4.61
C THR A 172 -1.55 18.88 -3.30
N ILE A 173 -1.12 17.63 -3.33
CA ILE A 173 -0.61 16.92 -2.15
C ILE A 173 0.68 17.57 -1.66
N LYS A 174 1.62 17.89 -2.57
CA LYS A 174 2.88 18.58 -2.23
C LYS A 174 2.62 19.93 -1.54
N ASP A 175 1.62 20.66 -1.99
CA ASP A 175 1.23 21.98 -1.48
C ASP A 175 0.18 21.89 -0.35
N SER A 176 -0.11 20.68 0.15
CA SER A 176 -1.04 20.51 1.26
C SER A 176 -0.36 20.87 2.58
N PRO A 177 -1.00 21.69 3.44
CA PRO A 177 -0.41 22.14 4.69
C PRO A 177 -0.28 20.98 5.67
N VAL A 178 0.88 20.91 6.32
CA VAL A 178 1.14 19.95 7.40
C VAL A 178 0.50 20.45 8.69
N ILE A 179 -0.19 19.55 9.40
CA ILE A 179 -0.89 19.86 10.65
C ILE A 179 -0.37 19.04 11.84
N GLU A 180 0.30 17.92 11.59
CA GLU A 180 0.91 17.09 12.62
C GLU A 180 2.16 16.37 12.08
N ILE A 181 3.20 16.27 12.90
CA ILE A 181 4.34 15.36 12.71
C ILE A 181 4.36 14.40 13.89
N LYS A 182 4.42 13.11 13.62
CA LYS A 182 4.45 12.06 14.64
C LYS A 182 5.65 11.13 14.46
N ALA A 183 6.54 11.10 15.44
CA ALA A 183 7.63 10.15 15.56
C ALA A 183 7.16 8.94 16.38
N ILE A 184 7.19 7.75 15.78
CA ILE A 184 6.72 6.51 16.38
C ILE A 184 7.91 5.72 16.90
N GLY A 185 7.76 5.14 18.10
CA GLY A 185 8.78 4.26 18.67
C GLY A 185 10.05 5.01 19.07
N TYR A 186 9.92 6.27 19.46
CA TYR A 186 11.03 7.14 19.84
C TYR A 186 11.76 6.58 21.06
N LYS A 187 13.07 6.41 20.91
CA LYS A 187 14.00 5.96 21.95
C LYS A 187 14.50 7.18 22.71
N THR A 188 14.16 7.25 23.99
CA THR A 188 14.56 8.36 24.87
C THR A 188 16.02 8.23 25.32
N SER A 189 16.59 9.31 25.86
CA SER A 189 17.93 9.30 26.48
C SER A 189 18.05 8.25 27.59
N LYS A 190 19.28 7.82 27.93
CA LYS A 190 19.55 6.81 28.96
C LYS A 190 18.88 7.14 30.30
N ASP A 191 19.01 8.38 30.77
CA ASP A 191 18.44 8.81 32.06
C ASP A 191 16.90 8.71 32.09
N THR A 192 16.25 9.05 30.97
CA THR A 192 14.80 8.93 30.83
C THR A 192 14.37 7.48 30.65
N ALA A 193 15.19 6.68 29.94
CA ALA A 193 14.95 5.25 29.76
C ALA A 193 15.05 4.49 31.08
N ASP A 194 15.92 4.90 32.00
CA ASP A 194 16.02 4.33 33.35
C ASP A 194 14.78 4.63 34.19
N ALA A 195 14.23 5.84 34.11
CA ALA A 195 12.93 6.16 34.70
C ALA A 195 11.77 5.36 34.07
N MET A 196 11.79 5.15 32.75
CA MET A 196 10.77 4.34 32.06
C MET A 196 10.90 2.84 32.35
N ARG A 197 12.12 2.32 32.58
CA ARG A 197 12.36 0.93 33.00
C ARG A 197 11.74 0.59 34.35
N LEU A 198 11.59 1.58 35.24
CA LEU A 198 10.84 1.42 36.48
C LEU A 198 9.36 1.10 36.24
N ILE A 199 8.82 1.45 35.06
CA ILE A 199 7.43 1.20 34.65
C ILE A 199 7.33 -0.08 33.81
N GLY A 200 8.37 -0.44 33.06
CA GLY A 200 8.49 -1.74 32.40
C GLY A 200 9.61 -1.86 31.37
N ASP A 201 10.10 -3.08 31.15
CA ASP A 201 11.11 -3.37 30.14
C ASP A 201 10.49 -3.37 28.74
N ARG A 202 10.99 -2.49 27.85
CA ARG A 202 10.57 -2.25 26.43
C ARG A 202 9.51 -1.16 26.21
N MET A 203 9.53 -0.09 26.99
CA MET A 203 8.78 1.12 26.66
C MET A 203 9.40 1.87 25.47
N THR A 204 8.57 2.22 24.49
CA THR A 204 8.87 3.22 23.46
C THR A 204 7.85 4.35 23.58
N ALA A 205 8.25 5.57 23.20
CA ALA A 205 7.36 6.74 23.25
C ALA A 205 6.96 7.17 21.84
N ASP A 206 5.74 7.68 21.69
CA ASP A 206 5.33 8.39 20.48
C ASP A 206 5.47 9.90 20.73
N PHE A 207 6.25 10.60 19.91
CA PHE A 207 6.37 12.05 19.98
C PHE A 207 5.44 12.70 18.95
N VAL A 208 4.48 13.50 19.41
CA VAL A 208 3.47 14.14 18.56
C VAL A 208 3.67 15.66 18.61
N ILE A 209 3.88 16.25 17.44
CA ILE A 209 4.05 17.69 17.26
C ILE A 209 2.86 18.19 16.47
N LYS A 210 2.07 19.06 17.11
CA LYS A 210 0.94 19.76 16.52
C LYS A 210 1.20 21.25 16.61
N ASN A 211 0.88 21.97 15.56
CA ASN A 211 0.91 23.43 15.62
C ASN A 211 -0.45 23.97 16.09
N LYS A 212 -0.41 24.99 16.95
CA LYS A 212 -1.57 25.74 17.43
C LYS A 212 -1.48 27.19 16.96
N GLY A 213 -1.66 27.40 15.66
CA GLY A 213 -1.84 28.75 15.07
C GLY A 213 -0.74 29.24 14.14
N TYR A 214 0.41 28.57 14.06
CA TYR A 214 1.44 28.85 13.05
C TYR A 214 1.40 27.79 11.93
N SER A 215 2.05 28.06 10.81
CA SER A 215 2.21 27.08 9.73
C SER A 215 3.31 26.06 10.09
N MET A 216 3.08 24.76 9.81
CA MET A 216 4.15 23.75 9.80
C MET A 216 4.75 23.55 8.41
N GLY A 217 4.49 24.47 7.47
CA GLY A 217 4.89 24.30 6.08
C GLY A 217 4.00 23.31 5.33
N TYR A 218 4.48 22.88 4.17
CA TYR A 218 3.78 22.00 3.24
C TYR A 218 4.49 20.66 3.12
N ILE A 219 3.81 19.64 2.59
CA ILE A 219 4.43 18.33 2.35
C ILE A 219 5.75 18.48 1.59
N ASN A 220 5.79 19.31 0.55
CA ASN A 220 6.97 19.51 -0.30
C ASN A 220 8.22 19.92 0.47
N ASP A 221 8.06 20.67 1.56
CA ASP A 221 9.16 21.13 2.40
C ASP A 221 9.92 19.96 3.06
N TYR A 222 9.24 18.82 3.23
CA TYR A 222 9.75 17.58 3.84
C TYR A 222 10.18 16.53 2.80
N LEU A 223 9.87 16.71 1.52
CA LEU A 223 10.22 15.76 0.46
C LEU A 223 11.62 16.00 -0.15
N GLY A 224 12.20 17.19 0.07
CA GLY A 224 13.49 17.59 -0.47
C GLY A 224 14.58 17.74 0.59
N LYS A 225 15.84 17.83 0.13
CA LYS A 225 17.00 18.16 0.98
C LYS A 225 17.08 19.67 1.26
N SER A 226 16.04 20.27 1.85
CA SER A 226 16.10 21.67 2.28
C SER A 226 16.67 21.79 3.71
N PRO A 227 17.65 22.67 3.99
CA PRO A 227 18.38 22.66 5.27
C PRO A 227 17.63 23.21 6.51
N SER A 228 16.51 23.93 6.37
CA SER A 228 15.91 24.67 7.49
C SER A 228 14.69 24.00 8.14
N GLN A 229 13.82 23.32 7.38
CA GLN A 229 12.66 22.60 7.93
C GLN A 229 12.98 21.13 8.32
N ASN A 230 14.09 20.58 7.81
CA ASN A 230 14.50 19.20 8.11
C ASN A 230 15.21 19.02 9.45
N LYS A 231 15.62 20.07 10.16
CA LYS A 231 16.35 19.90 11.44
C LYS A 231 15.55 19.09 12.47
N LEU A 232 14.24 19.28 12.53
CA LEU A 232 13.38 18.53 13.44
C LEU A 232 13.30 17.05 13.01
N ILE A 233 13.16 16.78 11.72
CA ILE A 233 13.16 15.43 11.17
C ILE A 233 14.51 14.77 11.42
N ASP A 234 15.61 15.47 11.17
CA ASP A 234 16.99 15.01 11.40
C ASP A 234 17.25 14.66 12.88
N ILE A 235 16.60 15.35 13.82
CA ILE A 235 16.68 15.06 15.26
C ILE A 235 15.84 13.84 15.63
N LEU A 236 14.62 13.74 15.09
CA LEU A 236 13.67 12.68 15.45
C LEU A 236 14.03 11.35 14.78
N GLU A 237 14.47 11.38 13.54
CA GLU A 237 14.62 10.21 12.67
C GLU A 237 15.58 9.15 13.20
N PRO A 238 16.79 9.49 13.71
CA PRO A 238 17.75 8.50 14.19
C PRO A 238 17.24 7.69 15.39
N ASN A 239 16.35 8.29 16.18
CA ASN A 239 15.84 7.70 17.41
C ASN A 239 14.41 7.17 17.27
N SER A 240 13.78 7.30 16.10
CA SER A 240 12.42 6.83 15.83
C SER A 240 12.44 5.62 14.90
N ASP A 241 11.48 4.72 15.09
CA ASP A 241 11.24 3.66 14.12
C ASP A 241 10.67 4.23 12.81
N LYS A 242 9.79 5.22 12.93
CA LYS A 242 9.10 5.87 11.81
C LYS A 242 8.78 7.33 12.10
N ILE A 243 8.72 8.12 11.03
CA ILE A 243 8.18 9.48 11.05
C ILE A 243 6.96 9.54 10.15
N LYS A 244 5.88 10.08 10.70
CA LYS A 244 4.62 10.32 9.99
C LYS A 244 4.32 11.81 9.90
N ILE A 245 3.70 12.19 8.80
CA ILE A 245 3.20 13.53 8.55
C ILE A 245 1.71 13.45 8.27
N THR A 246 0.91 14.24 8.99
CA THR A 246 -0.50 14.47 8.69
C THR A 246 -0.64 15.79 7.97
N ALA A 247 -1.25 15.77 6.79
CA ALA A 247 -1.52 16.97 5.99
C ALA A 247 -3.00 17.08 5.65
N GLN A 248 -3.45 18.30 5.40
CA GLN A 248 -4.82 18.56 4.95
C GLN A 248 -4.89 18.54 3.43
N VAL A 249 -5.27 17.40 2.85
CA VAL A 249 -5.37 17.19 1.40
C VAL A 249 -6.86 17.18 1.03
N ASN A 250 -7.28 18.08 0.13
CA ASN A 250 -8.68 18.19 -0.31
C ASN A 250 -9.69 18.26 0.86
N GLY A 251 -9.32 18.95 1.95
CA GLY A 251 -10.14 19.12 3.14
C GLY A 251 -10.14 17.94 4.12
N LYS A 252 -9.44 16.83 3.81
CA LYS A 252 -9.31 15.65 4.68
C LYS A 252 -7.90 15.53 5.26
N ASN A 253 -7.81 14.97 6.46
CA ASN A 253 -6.53 14.68 7.09
C ASN A 253 -5.96 13.38 6.51
N LYS A 254 -4.83 13.47 5.81
CA LYS A 254 -4.13 12.33 5.24
C LYS A 254 -2.80 12.13 5.94
N ILE A 255 -2.53 10.89 6.32
CA ILE A 255 -1.33 10.52 7.08
C ILE A 255 -0.38 9.75 6.18
N TYR A 256 0.82 10.29 6.02
CA TYR A 256 1.87 9.74 5.19
C TYR A 256 3.06 9.28 6.03
N ASP A 257 3.69 8.17 5.62
CA ASP A 257 4.99 7.72 6.16
C ASP A 257 6.11 8.34 5.31
N LEU A 258 6.92 9.22 5.91
CA LEU A 258 7.87 10.07 5.20
C LEU A 258 8.95 9.26 4.47
N ARG A 259 9.47 8.20 5.11
CA ARG A 259 10.44 7.29 4.49
C ARG A 259 9.83 6.52 3.31
N ASN A 260 8.57 6.11 3.43
CA ASN A 260 7.90 5.37 2.37
C ASN A 260 7.61 6.23 1.16
N ILE A 261 7.15 7.47 1.33
CA ILE A 261 6.95 8.38 0.19
C ILE A 261 8.23 8.48 -0.64
N ILE A 262 9.36 8.71 0.03
CA ILE A 262 10.64 8.98 -0.63
C ILE A 262 11.20 7.71 -1.28
N ALA A 263 11.20 6.58 -0.55
CA ALA A 263 11.91 5.35 -0.96
C ALA A 263 11.04 4.32 -1.68
N LYS A 264 9.73 4.28 -1.41
CA LYS A 264 8.83 3.18 -1.81
C LYS A 264 7.57 3.64 -2.54
N GLY A 265 7.35 4.95 -2.67
CA GLY A 265 6.17 5.57 -3.27
C GLY A 265 5.04 5.87 -2.29
N VAL A 266 3.94 6.45 -2.79
CA VAL A 266 2.80 6.90 -1.98
C VAL A 266 2.18 5.73 -1.22
N SER A 267 2.26 5.82 0.10
CA SER A 267 1.56 4.94 1.05
C SER A 267 0.75 5.82 1.99
N VAL A 268 -0.57 5.66 1.95
CA VAL A 268 -1.50 6.42 2.76
C VAL A 268 -1.92 5.55 3.94
N THR A 269 -1.73 6.04 5.17
CA THR A 269 -2.33 5.39 6.35
C THR A 269 -3.81 5.70 6.32
N LEU A 270 -4.63 4.65 6.37
CA LEU A 270 -6.07 4.80 6.46
C LEU A 270 -6.46 5.12 7.91
N ASP A 271 -7.51 5.91 8.07
CA ASP A 271 -8.07 6.18 9.38
C ASP A 271 -8.77 4.92 9.93
N ASP A 272 -8.21 4.33 10.99
CA ASP A 272 -8.73 3.12 11.61
C ASP A 272 -10.20 3.31 12.09
N ALA A 273 -10.63 4.54 12.42
CA ALA A 273 -12.02 4.84 12.77
C ALA A 273 -12.98 4.75 11.58
N SER A 274 -12.52 5.10 10.38
CA SER A 274 -13.28 5.02 9.14
C SER A 274 -13.39 3.57 8.61
N LEU A 275 -12.60 2.63 9.16
CA LEU A 275 -12.54 1.24 8.69
C LEU A 275 -13.44 0.27 9.44
N ASN A 276 -14.13 0.70 10.51
CA ASN A 276 -14.99 -0.13 11.36
C ASN A 276 -14.33 -1.48 11.69
N ILE A 277 -13.13 -1.43 12.27
CA ILE A 277 -12.29 -2.61 12.52
C ILE A 277 -12.98 -3.55 13.52
N ASN A 278 -13.07 -4.82 13.15
CA ASN A 278 -13.54 -5.86 14.06
C ASN A 278 -12.54 -6.03 15.21
N PRO A 279 -12.95 -5.85 16.48
CA PRO A 279 -12.02 -5.88 17.62
C PRO A 279 -11.46 -7.28 17.92
N ILE A 280 -12.09 -8.34 17.41
CA ILE A 280 -11.67 -9.73 17.63
C ILE A 280 -10.65 -10.15 16.57
N THR A 281 -10.93 -9.87 15.30
CA THR A 281 -10.07 -10.30 14.18
C THR A 281 -9.04 -9.26 13.78
N ASN A 282 -9.22 -8.00 14.21
CA ASN A 282 -8.46 -6.84 13.75
C ASN A 282 -8.49 -6.69 12.21
N GLU A 283 -9.59 -7.15 11.58
CA GLU A 283 -9.86 -7.00 10.16
C GLU A 283 -10.84 -5.83 9.96
N PRO A 284 -10.62 -4.97 8.95
CA PRO A 284 -11.53 -3.88 8.64
C PRO A 284 -12.81 -4.42 7.97
N ASN A 285 -13.90 -3.67 8.09
CA ASN A 285 -15.08 -3.94 7.29
C ASN A 285 -14.73 -3.82 5.79
N GLN A 286 -15.19 -4.78 4.98
CA GLN A 286 -14.83 -4.83 3.56
C GLN A 286 -15.37 -3.65 2.76
N ALA A 287 -16.62 -3.23 3.00
CA ALA A 287 -17.24 -2.14 2.28
C ALA A 287 -16.57 -0.80 2.63
N ASP A 288 -16.28 -0.59 3.92
CA ASP A 288 -15.61 0.61 4.38
C ASP A 288 -14.17 0.68 3.84
N LEU A 289 -13.44 -0.44 3.89
CA LEU A 289 -12.11 -0.50 3.27
C LEU A 289 -12.16 -0.25 1.76
N HIS A 290 -13.13 -0.83 1.05
CA HIS A 290 -13.33 -0.59 -0.38
C HIS A 290 -13.54 0.91 -0.66
N ASN A 291 -14.42 1.55 0.11
CA ASN A 291 -14.73 2.97 -0.05
C ASN A 291 -13.52 3.85 0.25
N CYS A 292 -12.81 3.62 1.37
CA CYS A 292 -11.59 4.36 1.68
C CYS A 292 -10.52 4.21 0.59
N VAL A 293 -10.29 2.99 0.09
CA VAL A 293 -9.34 2.75 -1.00
C VAL A 293 -9.78 3.45 -2.28
N LYS A 294 -11.07 3.38 -2.62
CA LYS A 294 -11.64 4.03 -3.80
C LYS A 294 -11.50 5.55 -3.72
N GLU A 295 -11.75 6.16 -2.56
CA GLU A 295 -11.55 7.59 -2.34
C GLU A 295 -10.09 8.01 -2.58
N GLU A 296 -9.14 7.28 -2.01
CA GLU A 296 -7.71 7.56 -2.22
C GLU A 296 -7.28 7.46 -3.69
N ILE A 297 -7.84 6.49 -4.42
CA ILE A 297 -7.59 6.35 -5.86
C ILE A 297 -8.24 7.48 -6.65
N ASN A 298 -9.47 7.86 -6.32
CA ASN A 298 -10.18 8.96 -6.99
C ASN A 298 -9.44 10.29 -6.83
N ASP A 299 -8.92 10.58 -5.64
CA ASP A 299 -8.09 11.76 -5.42
C ASP A 299 -6.86 11.75 -6.34
N TYR A 300 -6.19 10.60 -6.45
CA TYR A 300 -5.01 10.48 -7.31
C TYR A 300 -5.34 10.64 -8.81
N ILE A 301 -6.43 10.04 -9.27
CA ILE A 301 -6.83 10.07 -10.69
C ILE A 301 -7.36 11.45 -11.09
N CYS A 302 -8.23 12.04 -10.27
CA CYS A 302 -8.72 13.40 -10.50
C CYS A 302 -7.57 14.41 -10.59
N GLU A 303 -6.46 14.16 -9.90
CA GLU A 303 -5.31 15.05 -9.92
C GLU A 303 -4.39 14.84 -11.13
N ILE A 304 -4.23 13.61 -11.64
CA ILE A 304 -3.44 13.37 -12.86
C ILE A 304 -4.21 13.80 -14.11
N TYR A 305 -5.51 13.47 -14.17
CA TYR A 305 -6.29 13.59 -15.40
C TYR A 305 -7.36 14.69 -15.35
N GLY A 306 -7.66 15.24 -14.18
CA GLY A 306 -8.66 16.30 -13.96
C GLY A 306 -9.94 15.82 -13.28
N LYS A 307 -10.73 16.77 -12.74
CA LYS A 307 -11.93 16.53 -11.90
C LYS A 307 -13.06 15.70 -12.55
N GLY A 308 -12.97 15.39 -13.84
CA GLY A 308 -13.94 14.54 -14.55
C GLY A 308 -13.63 13.05 -14.54
N TYR A 309 -12.46 12.65 -14.00
CA TYR A 309 -12.01 11.26 -14.00
C TYR A 309 -12.18 10.65 -12.61
N CYS A 310 -13.29 9.94 -12.39
CA CYS A 310 -13.58 9.23 -11.15
C CYS A 310 -14.14 7.83 -11.43
N ILE A 311 -13.95 6.94 -10.46
CA ILE A 311 -14.45 5.57 -10.38
C ILE A 311 -15.87 5.55 -9.84
#